data_AF-A0A8T7CV00-F1
#
_entry.id   AF-A0A8T7CV00-F1
#
_cell.length_a   1.000
_cell.length_b   1.000
_cell.length_c   1.000
_cell.angle_alpha   90.00
_cell.angle_beta   90.00
_cell.angle_gamma   90.00
#
_symmetry.space_group_name_H-M   'P 1'
#
loop_
_entity.id
_entity.type
_entity.pdbx_description
1 polymer ?
#
loop_
_entity_poly.entity_id
_entity_poly.type
_entity_poly.pdbx_seq_one_letter_code
_entity_poly.pdbx_strand_id
1 'polypeptide(L)'
;GAALSVREITGKPIKFLGVGEKTTALEAFHPERVASRILGMGDMLSLIEEAQHKVDHKEAEKLAKKLKKGKGFDLADFREQLRQMQNMGGLTSLMDKMPGMGELPAGVKDQVNDRDMLRLGAIIDSMTPGERQRPDIIKGSRKKRIAAGSGTQVQDVNKLLKQFKQMQKMMKKMGKGGGMKKLMRGMPGMPKMPF
;
A
#
# COMPACT_ATOMS: atom_id res chain seq x y z
N GLY A 1 4.97 1.39 -33.20
CA GLY A 1 5.31 1.90 -34.53
C GLY A 1 6.53 1.19 -35.09
N ALA A 2 7.74 1.73 -34.86
CA ALA A 2 8.99 1.23 -35.44
C ALA A 2 9.26 -0.27 -35.21
N ALA A 3 8.98 -0.80 -34.02
CA ALA A 3 9.15 -2.23 -33.73
C ALA A 3 8.30 -3.14 -34.63
N LEU A 4 7.14 -2.66 -35.11
CA LEU A 4 6.27 -3.40 -36.03
C LEU A 4 6.92 -3.49 -37.42
N SER A 5 7.49 -2.39 -37.90
CA SER A 5 8.22 -2.34 -39.17
C SER A 5 9.47 -3.23 -39.16
N VAL A 6 10.21 -3.25 -38.04
CA VAL A 6 11.36 -4.16 -37.88
C VAL A 6 10.90 -5.62 -37.89
N ARG A 7 9.79 -5.94 -37.21
CA ARG A 7 9.21 -7.29 -37.25
C ARG A 7 8.78 -7.68 -38.67
N GLU A 8 8.17 -6.78 -39.43
CA GLU A 8 7.71 -7.04 -40.80
C GLU A 8 8.88 -7.41 -41.72
N ILE A 9 9.99 -6.66 -41.63
CA ILE A 9 11.19 -6.91 -42.44
C ILE A 9 11.92 -8.18 -41.99
N THR A 10 12.05 -8.39 -40.68
CA THR A 10 12.87 -9.49 -40.14
C THR A 10 12.11 -10.81 -39.99
N GLY A 11 10.78 -10.77 -39.93
CA GLY A 11 9.91 -11.91 -39.61
C GLY A 11 10.12 -12.49 -38.20
N LYS A 12 10.97 -11.87 -37.36
CA LYS A 12 11.32 -12.42 -36.04
C LYS A 12 10.33 -11.96 -34.97
N PRO A 13 9.94 -12.84 -34.02
CA PRO A 13 9.02 -12.49 -32.95
C PRO A 13 9.67 -11.55 -31.93
N ILE A 14 8.92 -10.53 -31.49
CA ILE A 14 9.29 -9.70 -30.34
C ILE A 14 8.93 -10.50 -29.08
N LYS A 15 9.89 -10.68 -28.17
CA LYS A 15 9.71 -11.51 -26.96
C LYS A 15 9.49 -10.71 -25.69
N PHE A 16 10.12 -9.55 -25.56
CA PHE A 16 10.09 -8.74 -24.35
C PHE A 16 9.80 -7.28 -24.68
N LEU A 17 9.23 -6.57 -23.70
CA LEU A 17 8.91 -5.16 -23.73
C LEU A 17 9.49 -4.48 -22.48
N GLY A 18 10.28 -3.44 -22.68
CA GLY A 18 10.68 -2.55 -21.58
C GLY A 18 9.56 -1.57 -21.28
N VAL A 19 8.99 -1.64 -20.07
CA VAL A 19 7.89 -0.77 -19.62
C VAL A 19 8.34 0.31 -18.64
N GLY A 20 9.65 0.42 -18.39
CA GLY A 20 10.23 1.42 -17.51
C GLY A 20 11.76 1.30 -17.42
N GLU A 21 12.36 2.14 -16.58
CA GLU A 21 13.82 2.27 -16.46
C GLU A 21 14.45 1.30 -15.45
N LYS A 22 13.64 0.68 -14.60
CA LYS A 22 14.12 -0.22 -13.54
C LYS A 22 14.45 -1.59 -14.12
N THR A 23 15.37 -2.31 -13.49
CA THR A 23 15.74 -3.68 -13.88
C THR A 23 14.56 -4.67 -13.83
N THR A 24 13.54 -4.37 -13.03
CA THR A 24 12.30 -5.16 -12.94
C THR A 24 11.26 -4.79 -14.01
N ALA A 25 11.51 -3.78 -14.84
CA ALA A 25 10.55 -3.25 -15.81
C ALA A 25 10.64 -3.95 -17.18
N LEU A 26 10.98 -5.23 -17.19
CA LEU A 26 11.03 -6.07 -18.38
C LEU A 26 9.86 -7.06 -18.35
N GLU A 27 8.91 -6.90 -19.26
CA GLU A 27 7.71 -7.74 -19.37
C GLU A 27 7.76 -8.62 -20.61
N ALA A 28 7.05 -9.75 -20.59
CA ALA A 28 6.79 -10.54 -21.79
C ALA A 28 5.95 -9.73 -22.79
N PHE A 29 6.33 -9.76 -24.06
CA PHE A 29 5.62 -9.04 -25.11
C PHE A 29 4.35 -9.78 -25.52
N HIS A 30 3.21 -9.13 -25.34
CA HIS A 30 1.89 -9.59 -25.79
C HIS A 30 1.26 -8.56 -26.73
N PRO A 31 1.10 -8.85 -28.03
CA PRO A 31 0.54 -7.93 -29.02
C PRO A 31 -0.83 -7.35 -28.61
N GLU A 32 -1.69 -8.20 -28.05
CA GLU A 32 -3.05 -7.86 -27.63
C GLU A 32 -3.02 -6.83 -26.50
N ARG A 33 -2.16 -7.04 -25.48
CA ARG A 33 -2.01 -6.11 -24.34
C ARG A 33 -1.50 -4.74 -24.79
N VAL A 34 -0.54 -4.71 -25.71
CA VAL A 34 0.00 -3.45 -26.25
C VAL A 34 -1.06 -2.69 -27.05
N ALA A 35 -1.83 -3.39 -27.89
CA ALA A 35 -2.93 -2.79 -28.64
C ALA A 35 -4.03 -2.24 -27.70
N SER A 36 -4.44 -3.00 -26.68
CA SER A 36 -5.42 -2.56 -25.68
C SER A 36 -4.96 -1.32 -24.90
N ARG A 37 -3.67 -1.26 -24.49
CA ARG A 37 -3.08 -0.08 -23.83
C ARG A 37 -3.12 1.16 -24.74
N ILE A 38 -2.81 1.01 -26.03
CA ILE A 38 -2.87 2.11 -27.01
C ILE A 38 -4.33 2.58 -27.22
N LEU A 39 -5.27 1.64 -27.23
CA LEU A 39 -6.70 1.92 -27.40
C LEU A 39 -7.39 2.38 -26.10
N GLY A 40 -6.65 2.54 -25.00
CA GLY A 40 -7.21 2.97 -23.71
C GLY A 40 -8.14 1.93 -23.04
N MET A 41 -8.21 0.72 -23.58
CA MET A 41 -8.95 -0.39 -23.00
C MET A 41 -8.04 -1.04 -21.96
N GLY A 42 -8.17 -0.59 -20.70
CA GLY A 42 -7.35 -1.05 -19.58
C GLY A 42 -7.23 -2.58 -19.52
N ASP A 43 -6.03 -3.06 -19.24
CA ASP A 43 -5.68 -4.48 -19.24
C ASP A 43 -6.27 -5.19 -18.01
N MET A 44 -7.48 -5.72 -18.15
CA MET A 44 -8.15 -6.50 -17.11
C MET A 44 -7.37 -7.76 -16.71
N LEU A 45 -6.53 -8.33 -17.59
CA LEU A 45 -5.73 -9.53 -17.27
C LEU A 45 -4.54 -9.18 -16.39
N SER A 46 -3.88 -8.04 -16.62
CA SER A 46 -2.80 -7.56 -15.75
C SER A 46 -3.30 -7.25 -14.32
N LEU A 47 -4.54 -6.78 -14.16
CA LEU A 47 -5.15 -6.59 -12.84
C LEU A 47 -5.41 -7.92 -12.12
N ILE A 48 -5.77 -8.97 -12.85
CA ILE A 48 -5.99 -10.32 -12.29
C ILE A 48 -4.65 -10.98 -11.93
N GLU A 49 -3.61 -10.84 -12.76
CA GLU A 49 -2.27 -11.35 -12.49
C GLU A 49 -1.61 -10.62 -11.30
N GLU A 50 -1.71 -9.28 -11.21
CA GLU A 50 -1.24 -8.52 -10.05
C GLU A 50 -2.02 -8.87 -8.76
N ALA A 51 -3.33 -9.12 -8.87
CA ALA A 51 -4.15 -9.56 -7.75
C ALA A 51 -3.74 -10.97 -7.29
N GLN A 52 -3.47 -11.90 -8.21
CA GLN A 52 -3.02 -13.25 -7.87
C GLN A 52 -1.61 -13.27 -7.27
N HIS A 53 -0.70 -12.41 -7.72
CA HIS A 53 0.67 -12.33 -7.18
C HIS A 53 0.78 -11.63 -5.81
N LYS A 54 -0.21 -10.83 -5.40
CA LYS A 54 -0.18 -10.06 -4.15
C LYS A 54 -1.04 -10.58 -3.00
N VAL A 55 -1.78 -11.68 -3.18
CA VAL A 55 -2.48 -12.31 -2.05
C VAL A 55 -1.53 -13.24 -1.31
N ASP A 56 -0.72 -12.65 -0.42
CA ASP A 56 0.15 -13.39 0.48
C ASP A 56 -0.72 -14.06 1.57
N HIS A 57 -1.18 -15.28 1.29
CA HIS A 57 -1.94 -16.12 2.22
C HIS A 57 -1.29 -16.21 3.62
N LYS A 58 0.04 -16.09 3.72
CA LYS A 58 0.76 -16.13 5.00
C LYS A 58 0.58 -14.86 5.81
N GLU A 59 0.49 -13.69 5.17
CA GLU A 59 0.26 -12.43 5.87
C GLU A 59 -1.18 -12.30 6.35
N ALA A 60 -2.14 -12.69 5.53
CA ALA A 60 -3.55 -12.76 5.92
C ALA A 60 -3.75 -13.67 7.14
N GLU A 61 -3.10 -14.83 7.17
CA GLU A 61 -3.12 -15.72 8.32
C GLU A 61 -2.45 -15.14 9.57
N LYS A 62 -1.30 -14.46 9.43
CA LYS A 62 -0.62 -13.81 10.56
C LYS A 62 -1.47 -12.71 11.17
N LEU A 63 -2.11 -11.89 10.34
CA LEU A 63 -3.01 -10.83 10.77
C LEU A 63 -4.25 -11.42 11.46
N ALA A 64 -4.87 -12.45 10.89
CA ALA A 64 -6.00 -13.16 11.50
C ALA A 64 -5.62 -13.83 12.84
N LYS A 65 -4.44 -14.46 12.93
CA LYS A 65 -3.93 -15.05 14.17
C LYS A 65 -3.66 -13.99 15.25
N LYS A 66 -3.15 -12.81 14.89
CA LYS A 66 -2.94 -11.69 15.84
C LYS A 66 -4.26 -11.09 16.33
N LEU A 67 -5.21 -10.87 15.42
CA LEU A 67 -6.56 -10.42 15.76
C LEU A 67 -7.28 -11.41 16.69
N LYS A 68 -7.18 -12.72 16.42
CA LYS A 68 -7.71 -13.79 17.28
C LYS A 68 -7.02 -13.87 18.65
N LYS A 69 -5.70 -13.62 18.72
CA LYS A 69 -4.92 -13.66 19.97
C LYS A 69 -5.14 -12.44 20.88
N GLY A 70 -5.92 -11.44 20.45
CA GLY A 70 -6.21 -10.25 21.26
C GLY A 70 -4.99 -9.34 21.52
N LYS A 71 -3.83 -9.65 20.93
CA LYS A 71 -2.68 -8.74 20.90
C LYS A 71 -3.06 -7.61 19.97
N GLY A 72 -3.45 -6.48 20.56
CA GLY A 72 -3.90 -5.30 19.82
C GLY A 72 -2.86 -4.84 18.81
N PHE A 73 -3.35 -4.16 17.77
CA PHE A 73 -2.54 -3.54 16.73
C PHE A 73 -1.40 -2.68 17.33
N ASP A 74 -0.14 -3.02 17.02
CA ASP A 74 1.07 -2.37 17.57
C ASP A 74 1.87 -1.61 16.50
N LEU A 75 2.95 -0.90 16.88
CA LEU A 75 3.75 -0.12 15.91
C LEU A 75 4.55 -1.02 14.96
N ALA A 76 4.80 -2.28 15.30
CA ALA A 76 5.45 -3.22 14.39
C ALA A 76 4.49 -3.63 13.26
N ASP A 77 3.21 -3.84 13.58
CA ASP A 77 2.17 -4.05 12.58
C ASP A 77 2.01 -2.83 11.67
N PHE A 78 2.06 -1.63 12.26
CA PHE A 78 2.01 -0.39 11.48
C PHE A 78 3.19 -0.26 10.52
N ARG A 79 4.40 -0.64 10.95
CA ARG A 79 5.59 -0.61 10.11
C ARG A 79 5.48 -1.54 8.91
N GLU A 80 4.91 -2.73 9.10
CA GLU A 80 4.70 -3.69 8.01
C GLU A 80 3.69 -3.15 7.00
N GLN A 81 2.59 -2.56 7.45
CA GLN A 81 1.62 -1.92 6.57
C GLN A 81 2.25 -0.78 5.75
N LEU A 82 3.09 0.07 6.38
CA LEU A 82 3.83 1.11 5.65
C LEU A 82 4.77 0.51 4.59
N ARG A 83 5.42 -0.63 4.90
CA ARG A 83 6.30 -1.33 3.96
C ARG A 83 5.53 -1.92 2.78
N GLN A 84 4.38 -2.52 3.04
CA GLN A 84 3.51 -3.06 1.99
C GLN A 84 3.03 -1.94 1.05
N MET A 85 2.61 -0.80 1.60
CA MET A 85 2.23 0.36 0.79
C MET A 85 3.39 0.90 -0.05
N GLN A 86 4.61 0.95 0.49
CA GLN A 86 5.81 1.31 -0.26
C GLN A 86 6.08 0.34 -1.42
N ASN A 87 5.99 -0.97 -1.17
CA ASN A 87 6.21 -2.00 -2.19
C ASN A 87 5.15 -1.98 -3.29
N MET A 88 3.95 -1.48 -3.00
CA MET A 88 2.88 -1.33 -3.98
C MET A 88 3.03 -0.08 -4.87
N GLY A 89 4.10 0.70 -4.72
CA GLY A 89 4.33 1.92 -5.51
C GLY A 89 3.76 3.19 -4.86
N GLY A 90 3.55 3.16 -3.54
CA GLY A 90 3.05 4.31 -2.79
C GLY A 90 1.56 4.58 -3.01
N LEU A 91 1.10 5.70 -2.44
CA LEU A 91 -0.28 6.14 -2.62
C LEU A 91 -0.55 6.61 -4.06
N THR A 92 0.48 7.09 -4.76
CA THR A 92 0.40 7.56 -6.15
C THR A 92 0.04 6.40 -7.09
N SER A 93 0.70 5.24 -6.96
CA SER A 93 0.35 4.07 -7.77
C SER A 93 -1.04 3.51 -7.46
N LEU A 94 -1.52 3.63 -6.20
CA LEU A 94 -2.90 3.26 -5.86
C LEU A 94 -3.93 4.22 -6.46
N MET A 95 -3.62 5.52 -6.54
CA MET A 95 -4.48 6.52 -7.18
C MET A 95 -4.54 6.33 -8.70
N ASP A 96 -3.42 6.03 -9.34
CA ASP A 96 -3.37 5.79 -10.79
C ASP A 96 -4.10 4.49 -11.21
N LYS A 97 -4.33 3.58 -10.25
CA LYS A 97 -5.09 2.33 -10.45
C LYS A 97 -6.58 2.43 -10.13
N MET A 98 -7.06 3.56 -9.59
CA MET A 98 -8.49 3.77 -9.31
C MET A 98 -9.20 4.44 -10.50
N PRO A 99 -10.19 3.80 -11.13
CA PRO A 99 -10.95 4.40 -12.23
C PRO A 99 -11.79 5.59 -11.72
N GLY A 100 -11.71 6.74 -12.40
CA GLY A 100 -12.53 7.92 -12.10
C GLY A 100 -11.88 9.01 -11.22
N MET A 101 -10.58 8.91 -10.92
CA MET A 101 -9.87 9.90 -10.08
C MET A 101 -8.84 10.75 -10.87
N GLY A 102 -8.95 10.77 -12.20
CA GLY A 102 -8.04 11.48 -13.11
C GLY A 102 -8.11 13.01 -13.06
N GLU A 103 -9.12 13.58 -12.39
CA GLU A 103 -9.34 15.04 -12.31
C GLU A 103 -8.76 15.71 -11.06
N LEU A 104 -7.97 15.00 -10.25
CA LEU A 104 -7.23 15.66 -9.17
C LEU A 104 -6.01 16.40 -9.73
N PRO A 105 -5.80 17.69 -9.38
CA PRO A 105 -4.69 18.48 -9.89
C PRO A 105 -3.35 17.78 -9.68
N ALA A 106 -2.44 17.83 -10.68
CA ALA A 106 -1.13 17.19 -10.62
C ALA A 106 -0.33 17.56 -9.35
N GLY A 107 -0.50 18.79 -8.83
CA GLY A 107 0.12 19.22 -7.57
C GLY A 107 -0.36 18.49 -6.31
N VAL A 108 -1.51 17.81 -6.35
CA VAL A 108 -1.98 16.93 -5.26
C VAL A 108 -1.38 15.53 -5.39
N LYS A 109 -1.12 15.04 -6.61
CA LYS A 109 -0.47 13.74 -6.86
C LYS A 109 0.99 13.72 -6.37
N ASP A 110 1.75 14.79 -6.59
CA ASP A 110 3.13 14.93 -6.11
C ASP A 110 3.23 15.24 -4.60
N GLN A 111 2.15 15.77 -4.00
CA GLN A 111 2.08 16.00 -2.56
C GLN A 111 1.78 14.74 -1.75
N VAL A 112 1.46 13.61 -2.40
CA VAL A 112 1.32 12.35 -1.69
C VAL A 112 2.70 11.72 -1.47
N ASN A 113 3.32 12.21 -0.39
CA ASN A 113 4.72 12.02 -0.03
C ASN A 113 5.12 10.55 0.23
N ASP A 114 5.64 9.86 -0.78
CA ASP A 114 6.44 8.64 -0.59
C ASP A 114 7.61 8.90 0.38
N ARG A 115 8.18 10.11 0.33
CA ARG A 115 9.21 10.58 1.26
C ARG A 115 8.72 10.64 2.72
N ASP A 116 7.46 10.99 2.96
CA ASP A 116 6.92 11.02 4.31
C ASP A 116 6.64 9.61 4.80
N MET A 117 6.19 8.69 3.94
CA MET A 117 6.08 7.28 4.31
C MET A 117 7.44 6.68 4.66
N LEU A 118 8.49 7.02 3.91
CA LEU A 118 9.87 6.62 4.24
C LEU A 118 10.32 7.20 5.59
N ARG A 119 10.04 8.48 5.86
CA ARG A 119 10.33 9.10 7.17
C ARG A 119 9.58 8.43 8.31
N LEU A 120 8.30 8.12 8.13
CA LEU A 120 7.50 7.40 9.13
C LEU A 120 8.09 6.00 9.41
N GLY A 121 8.50 5.29 8.35
CA GLY A 121 9.21 4.02 8.47
C GLY A 121 10.50 4.15 9.27
N ALA A 122 11.33 5.14 8.94
CA ALA A 122 12.59 5.42 9.63
C ALA A 122 12.39 5.72 11.12
N ILE A 123 11.37 6.52 11.49
CA ILE A 123 11.05 6.83 12.90
C ILE A 123 10.72 5.54 13.68
N ILE A 124 9.95 4.61 13.08
CA ILE A 124 9.60 3.34 13.75
C ILE A 124 10.83 2.42 13.83
N ASP A 125 11.67 2.43 12.80
CA ASP A 125 12.89 1.62 12.76
C ASP A 125 13.88 2.06 13.86
N SER A 126 13.91 3.34 14.24
CA SER A 126 14.70 3.86 15.38
C SER A 126 14.13 3.53 16.79
N MET A 127 13.01 2.80 16.87
CA MET A 127 12.44 2.31 18.12
C MET A 127 12.93 0.90 18.46
N THR A 128 13.03 0.61 19.75
CA THR A 128 13.29 -0.74 20.26
C THR A 128 12.04 -1.63 20.16
N PRO A 129 12.16 -2.98 20.12
CA PRO A 129 11.01 -3.88 20.08
C PRO A 129 10.00 -3.65 21.23
N GLY A 130 10.49 -3.35 22.43
CA GLY A 130 9.63 -3.07 23.59
C GLY A 130 8.83 -1.77 23.44
N GLU A 131 9.40 -0.75 22.79
CA GLU A 131 8.70 0.51 22.47
C GLU A 131 7.67 0.31 21.36
N ARG A 132 7.96 -0.54 20.36
CA ARG A 132 7.02 -0.83 19.27
C ARG A 132 5.78 -1.58 19.78
N GLN A 133 5.98 -2.52 20.70
CA GLN A 133 4.88 -3.27 21.33
C GLN A 133 4.08 -2.44 22.34
N ARG A 134 4.74 -1.50 23.03
CA ARG A 134 4.11 -0.65 24.05
C ARG A 134 4.44 0.84 23.80
N PRO A 135 3.72 1.50 22.87
CA PRO A 135 4.00 2.89 22.53
C PRO A 135 3.82 3.88 23.68
N ASP A 136 3.04 3.52 24.71
CA ASP A 136 2.74 4.38 25.87
C ASP A 136 3.98 4.75 26.71
N ILE A 137 5.05 3.92 26.63
CA ILE A 137 6.32 4.16 27.34
C ILE A 137 7.18 5.22 26.66
N ILE A 138 6.84 5.63 25.43
CA ILE A 138 7.60 6.61 24.64
C ILE A 138 7.33 8.03 25.17
N LYS A 139 8.13 8.42 26.17
CA LYS A 139 8.13 9.78 26.78
C LYS A 139 9.26 10.65 26.21
N GLY A 140 9.46 11.85 26.78
CA GLY A 140 10.38 12.88 26.26
C GLY A 140 11.79 12.38 25.92
N SER A 141 12.46 11.68 26.85
CA SER A 141 13.82 11.16 26.60
C SER A 141 13.87 10.18 25.42
N ARG A 142 12.93 9.22 25.35
CA ARG A 142 12.83 8.27 24.23
C ARG A 142 12.50 8.97 22.91
N LYS A 143 11.61 9.96 22.92
CA LYS A 143 11.29 10.76 21.72
C LYS A 143 12.51 11.49 21.17
N LYS A 144 13.34 12.08 22.03
CA LYS A 144 14.60 12.73 21.62
C LYS A 144 15.56 11.74 20.98
N ARG A 145 15.74 10.56 21.60
CA ARG A 145 16.59 9.48 21.05
C ARG A 145 16.08 8.99 19.69
N ILE A 146 14.79 8.73 19.57
CA ILE A 146 14.16 8.27 18.32
C ILE A 146 14.35 9.31 17.23
N ALA A 147 14.02 10.58 17.52
CA ALA A 147 14.17 11.69 16.57
C ALA A 147 15.62 11.82 16.05
N ALA A 148 16.60 11.76 16.95
CA ALA A 148 18.01 11.79 16.57
C ALA A 148 18.40 10.56 15.71
N GLY A 149 17.91 9.37 16.07
CA GLY A 149 18.20 8.13 15.34
C GLY A 149 17.54 8.05 13.97
N SER A 150 16.43 8.74 13.74
CA SER A 150 15.73 8.78 12.44
C SER A 150 16.08 10.01 11.61
N GLY A 151 16.91 10.94 12.12
CA GLY A 151 17.20 12.21 11.45
C GLY A 151 15.98 13.14 11.34
N THR A 152 15.03 13.04 12.27
CA THR A 152 13.78 13.81 12.28
C THR A 152 13.68 14.67 13.54
N GLN A 153 12.62 15.48 13.65
CA GLN A 153 12.37 16.27 14.85
C GLN A 153 11.47 15.51 15.84
N VAL A 154 11.51 15.93 17.12
CA VAL A 154 10.62 15.39 18.16
C VAL A 154 9.13 15.60 17.80
N GLN A 155 8.83 16.65 17.05
CA GLN A 155 7.48 16.94 16.55
C GLN A 155 6.99 15.86 15.57
N ASP A 156 7.85 15.36 14.70
CA ASP A 156 7.52 14.29 13.75
C ASP A 156 7.20 12.99 14.48
N VAL A 157 7.98 12.66 15.52
CA VAL A 157 7.70 11.51 16.39
C VAL A 157 6.34 11.66 17.08
N ASN A 158 5.99 12.86 17.55
CA ASN A 158 4.68 13.12 18.15
C ASN A 158 3.53 12.94 17.14
N LYS A 159 3.72 13.44 15.91
CA LYS A 159 2.74 13.30 14.83
C LYS A 159 2.50 11.84 14.50
N LEU A 160 3.56 11.04 14.37
CA LEU A 160 3.48 9.60 14.14
C LEU A 160 2.71 8.89 15.25
N LEU A 161 3.05 9.13 16.52
CA LEU A 161 2.37 8.50 17.66
C LEU A 161 0.88 8.85 17.70
N LYS A 162 0.51 10.09 17.30
CA LYS A 162 -0.88 10.52 17.19
C LYS A 162 -1.62 9.78 16.06
N GLN A 163 -1.01 9.69 14.88
CA GLN A 163 -1.56 8.95 13.73
C GLN A 163 -1.75 7.46 14.07
N PHE A 164 -0.75 6.84 14.67
CA PHE A 164 -0.83 5.46 15.14
C PHE A 164 -1.98 5.26 16.12
N LYS A 165 -2.14 6.14 17.13
CA LYS A 165 -3.23 6.05 18.11
C LYS A 165 -4.62 6.19 17.47
N GLN A 166 -4.75 7.03 16.44
CA GLN A 166 -6.00 7.16 15.68
C GLN A 166 -6.33 5.87 14.94
N MET A 167 -5.34 5.28 14.27
CA MET A 167 -5.53 4.04 13.53
C MET A 167 -5.78 2.86 14.48
N GLN A 168 -5.09 2.77 15.60
CA GLN A 168 -5.34 1.78 16.64
C GLN A 168 -6.77 1.89 17.19
N LYS A 169 -7.30 3.12 17.36
CA LYS A 169 -8.71 3.35 17.74
C LYS A 169 -9.67 2.86 16.66
N MET A 170 -9.35 3.06 15.38
CA MET A 170 -10.15 2.56 14.26
C MET A 170 -10.12 1.03 14.19
N MET A 171 -8.95 0.41 14.26
CA MET A 171 -8.78 -1.05 14.28
C MET A 171 -9.52 -1.69 15.46
N LYS A 172 -9.48 -1.07 16.64
CA LYS A 172 -10.24 -1.53 17.80
C LYS A 172 -11.76 -1.44 17.61
N LYS A 173 -12.26 -0.43 16.88
CA LYS A 173 -13.68 -0.32 16.50
C LYS A 173 -14.07 -1.37 15.46
N MET A 174 -13.16 -1.77 14.58
CA MET A 174 -13.40 -2.78 13.54
C MET A 174 -13.33 -4.21 14.10
N GLY A 175 -12.34 -4.49 14.95
CA GLY A 175 -12.13 -5.81 15.57
C GLY A 175 -13.17 -6.17 16.64
N LYS A 176 -13.82 -5.19 17.26
CA LYS A 176 -15.07 -5.43 18.00
C LYS A 176 -16.17 -5.65 16.96
N GLY A 177 -16.42 -6.91 16.57
CA GLY A 177 -17.38 -7.50 15.59
C GLY A 177 -18.75 -6.82 15.33
N GLY A 178 -18.79 -5.50 15.23
CA GLY A 178 -19.98 -4.66 15.18
C GLY A 178 -19.77 -3.36 14.39
N GLY A 179 -18.52 -2.99 14.04
CA GLY A 179 -18.24 -1.88 13.11
C GLY A 179 -18.74 -2.17 11.69
N MET A 180 -18.42 -3.35 11.15
CA MET A 180 -18.90 -3.82 9.85
C MET A 180 -20.43 -4.00 9.85
N LYS A 181 -20.98 -4.53 10.96
CA LYS A 181 -22.43 -4.75 11.13
C LYS A 181 -23.22 -3.45 11.25
N LYS A 182 -22.67 -2.39 11.86
CA LYS A 182 -23.28 -1.04 11.89
C LYS A 182 -23.15 -0.31 10.56
N LEU A 183 -22.03 -0.49 9.85
CA LEU A 183 -21.84 0.09 8.52
C LEU A 183 -22.79 -0.56 7.51
N MET A 184 -22.95 -1.89 7.52
CA MET A 184 -23.93 -2.59 6.71
C MET A 184 -25.39 -2.30 7.10
N ARG A 185 -25.67 -2.01 8.38
CA ARG A 185 -27.02 -1.63 8.84
C ARG A 185 -27.37 -0.16 8.54
N GLY A 186 -26.40 0.64 8.10
CA GLY A 186 -26.57 2.06 7.74
C GLY A 186 -26.68 2.31 6.24
N MET A 187 -26.57 1.27 5.40
CA MET A 187 -26.65 1.38 3.94
C MET A 187 -28.05 0.91 3.49
N PRO A 188 -28.96 1.82 3.06
CA PRO A 188 -30.25 1.41 2.53
C PRO A 188 -30.02 0.67 1.20
N GLY A 189 -30.50 -0.58 1.10
CA GLY A 189 -30.69 -1.24 -0.21
C GLY A 189 -29.80 -2.43 -0.58
N MET A 190 -29.04 -3.05 0.33
CA MET A 190 -28.39 -4.33 0.00
C MET A 190 -29.33 -5.52 0.25
N PRO A 191 -29.66 -6.34 -0.78
CA PRO A 191 -30.45 -7.56 -0.61
C PRO A 191 -29.71 -8.57 0.27
N LYS A 192 -30.45 -9.20 1.20
CA LYS A 192 -29.96 -10.30 2.04
C LYS A 192 -29.55 -11.46 1.14
N MET A 193 -28.27 -11.81 1.11
CA MET A 193 -27.82 -13.07 0.53
C MET A 193 -28.17 -14.22 1.50
N PRO A 194 -28.72 -15.34 1.01
CA PRO A 194 -28.98 -16.52 1.81
C PRO A 194 -27.65 -17.22 2.18
N PHE A 195 -27.74 -17.92 3.32
CA PHE A 195 -26.71 -18.54 4.15
C PHE A 195 -25.50 -19.15 3.45
#